data_AF-A0AAV4AQY4-F1
#
_entry.id   AF-A0AAV4AQY4-F1
#
_cell.length_a   1.000
_cell.length_b   1.000
_cell.length_c   1.000
_cell.angle_alpha   90.00
_cell.angle_beta   90.00
_cell.angle_gamma   90.00
#
_symmetry.space_group_name_H-M   'P 1'
#
loop_
_entity.id
_entity.type
_entity.pdbx_description
1 polymer ?
#
loop_
_entity_poly.entity_id
_entity_poly.type
_entity_poly.pdbx_seq_one_letter_code
_entity_poly.pdbx_strand_id
1 'polypeptide(L)'
;MFIPKLLWPLLVYDICSTTVEAIEAKINKYTRKWLGVSPGLSDVAMHCRKAKLKLPMKSFLEENKCGKARLLTMLEESDDPVVKTIKEGKYLDLTKELKQDGYEAKVMPVEIGAR
;
A
#
# COMPACT_ATOMS: atom_id res chain seq x y z
N MET A 1 -2.87 9.69 17.57
CA MET A 1 -3.20 10.02 16.15
C MET A 1 -2.04 10.81 15.55
N PHE A 2 -0.97 10.14 15.10
CA PHE A 2 0.25 10.77 14.56
C PHE A 2 0.46 10.48 13.05
N ILE A 3 -0.47 9.76 12.43
CA ILE A 3 -0.25 9.04 11.16
C ILE A 3 -0.54 9.87 9.88
N PRO A 4 -1.47 10.86 9.83
CA PRO A 4 -1.82 11.49 8.54
C PRO A 4 -0.65 12.14 7.82
N LYS A 5 0.23 12.82 8.58
CA LYS A 5 1.40 13.53 8.03
C LYS A 5 2.49 12.59 7.50
N LEU A 6 2.59 11.38 8.07
CA LEU A 6 3.52 10.35 7.62
C LEU A 6 2.95 9.52 6.46
N LEU A 7 1.62 9.44 6.34
CA LEU A 7 0.99 8.66 5.29
C LEU A 7 1.21 9.26 3.89
N TRP A 8 1.20 10.58 3.77
CA TRP A 8 1.41 11.26 2.49
C TRP A 8 2.77 10.95 1.83
N PRO A 9 3.92 11.11 2.50
CA PRO A 9 5.20 10.75 1.89
C PRO A 9 5.30 9.26 1.57
N LEU A 10 4.70 8.38 2.37
CA LEU A 10 4.64 6.94 2.04
C LEU A 10 3.84 6.64 0.78
N LEU A 11 2.78 7.40 0.54
CA LEU A 11 1.94 7.27 -0.65
C LEU A 11 2.68 7.79 -1.89
N VAL A 12 3.27 8.97 -1.80
CA VAL A 12 3.91 9.68 -2.93
C VAL A 12 5.21 9.00 -3.36
N TYR A 13 6.02 8.54 -2.41
CA TYR A 13 7.30 7.89 -2.74
C TYR A 13 7.13 6.39 -2.92
N ASP A 14 7.94 5.82 -3.82
CA ASP A 14 8.05 4.37 -3.97
C ASP A 14 9.03 3.83 -2.92
N ILE A 15 8.47 3.41 -1.79
CA ILE A 15 9.21 2.90 -0.65
C ILE A 15 8.96 1.40 -0.57
N CYS A 16 10.03 0.61 -0.57
CA CYS A 16 9.92 -0.85 -0.47
C CYS A 16 9.21 -1.28 0.83
N SER A 17 8.35 -2.29 0.75
CA SER A 17 7.62 -2.82 1.92
C SER A 17 8.55 -3.27 3.06
N THR A 18 9.71 -3.80 2.73
CA THR A 18 10.74 -4.23 3.69
C THR A 18 11.25 -3.08 4.58
N THR A 19 11.34 -1.87 4.03
CA THR A 19 11.77 -0.70 4.81
C THR A 19 10.68 -0.24 5.77
N VAL A 20 9.41 -0.29 5.33
CA VAL A 20 8.23 0.01 6.16
C VAL A 20 8.14 -0.99 7.33
N GLU A 21 8.38 -2.26 7.06
CA GLU A 21 8.43 -3.32 8.09
C GLU A 21 9.55 -3.09 9.11
N ALA A 22 10.74 -2.67 8.67
CA ALA A 22 11.85 -2.35 9.57
C ALA A 22 11.55 -1.15 10.49
N ILE A 23 10.88 -0.12 9.97
CA ILE A 23 10.42 1.04 10.74
C ILE A 23 9.40 0.59 11.79
N GLU A 24 8.41 -0.21 11.39
CA GLU A 24 7.38 -0.72 12.31
C GLU A 24 7.98 -1.60 13.41
N ALA A 25 8.91 -2.51 13.07
CA ALA A 25 9.60 -3.35 14.04
C ALA A 25 10.33 -2.50 15.10
N LYS A 26 10.95 -1.39 14.68
CA LYS A 26 11.61 -0.45 15.60
C LYS A 26 10.60 0.26 16.50
N ILE A 27 9.49 0.75 15.94
CA ILE A 27 8.39 1.35 16.71
C ILE A 27 7.82 0.35 17.73
N ASN A 28 7.57 -0.89 17.32
CA ASN A 28 7.01 -1.93 18.18
C ASN A 28 7.96 -2.32 19.30
N LYS A 29 9.28 -2.36 19.05
CA LYS A 29 10.30 -2.60 20.09
C LYS A 29 10.26 -1.53 21.18
N TYR A 30 10.28 -0.25 20.79
CA TYR A 30 10.24 0.85 21.77
C TYR A 30 8.89 0.94 22.48
N THR A 31 7.81 0.73 21.74
CA THR A 31 6.47 0.78 22.32
C THR A 31 6.25 -0.36 23.31
N ARG A 32 6.72 -1.59 23.01
CA ARG A 32 6.68 -2.71 23.97
C ARG A 32 7.43 -2.38 25.26
N LYS A 33 8.63 -1.81 25.14
CA LYS A 33 9.42 -1.36 26.30
C LYS A 33 8.70 -0.27 27.09
N TRP A 34 8.02 0.66 26.42
CA TRP A 34 7.31 1.76 27.05
C TRP A 34 6.04 1.30 27.78
N LEU A 35 5.31 0.35 27.21
CA LEU A 35 4.10 -0.23 27.79
C LEU A 35 4.38 -1.35 28.82
N GLY A 36 5.63 -1.76 29.00
CA GLY A 36 6.00 -2.85 29.92
C GLY A 36 5.52 -4.23 29.48
N VAL A 37 5.19 -4.41 28.20
CA VAL A 37 4.71 -5.70 27.65
C VAL A 37 5.89 -6.63 27.36
N SER A 38 5.64 -7.94 27.45
CA SER A 38 6.69 -8.93 27.22
C SER A 38 7.25 -8.82 25.80
N PRO A 39 8.57 -9.06 25.62
CA PRO A 39 9.19 -9.04 24.28
C PRO A 39 8.69 -10.18 23.37
N GLY A 40 8.08 -11.23 23.95
CA GLY A 40 7.48 -12.34 23.22
C GLY A 40 6.04 -12.09 22.74
N LEU A 41 5.43 -10.95 23.09
CA LEU A 41 4.13 -10.57 22.53
C LEU A 41 4.27 -10.37 21.03
N SER A 42 3.42 -11.02 20.24
CA SER A 42 3.44 -10.86 18.78
C SER A 42 2.98 -9.46 18.34
N ASP A 43 3.59 -8.95 17.27
CA ASP A 43 3.22 -7.65 16.67
C ASP A 43 1.74 -7.64 16.24
N VAL A 44 1.24 -8.77 15.74
CA VAL A 44 -0.19 -8.93 15.39
C VAL A 44 -1.08 -8.73 16.62
N ALA A 45 -0.72 -9.31 17.77
CA ALA A 45 -1.51 -9.13 18.99
C ALA A 45 -1.50 -7.67 19.50
N MET A 46 -0.45 -6.92 19.18
CA MET A 46 -0.31 -5.51 19.54
C MET A 46 -1.22 -4.58 18.71
N HIS A 47 -1.44 -4.90 17.43
CA HIS A 47 -2.29 -4.11 16.52
C HIS A 47 -3.73 -4.67 16.39
N CYS A 48 -4.00 -5.86 16.92
CA CYS A 48 -5.30 -6.51 16.81
C CYS A 48 -6.38 -5.77 17.59
N ARG A 49 -7.45 -5.34 16.89
CA ARG A 49 -8.63 -4.71 17.53
C ARG A 49 -9.61 -5.68 18.18
N LYS A 50 -9.47 -6.99 17.88
CA LYS A 50 -10.32 -8.05 18.44
C LYS A 50 -9.70 -8.74 19.66
N ALA A 51 -8.43 -8.47 19.96
CA ALA A 51 -7.76 -9.02 21.14
C ALA A 51 -8.35 -8.42 22.44
N LYS A 52 -8.12 -9.11 23.56
CA LYS A 52 -8.48 -8.59 24.89
C LYS A 52 -7.75 -7.28 25.20
N LEU A 53 -6.49 -7.19 24.78
CA LEU A 53 -5.70 -5.96 24.84
C LEU A 53 -5.96 -5.14 23.58
N LYS A 54 -6.76 -4.07 23.71
CA LYS A 54 -7.08 -3.14 22.61
C LYS A 54 -6.24 -1.89 22.75
N LEU A 55 -5.09 -1.85 22.08
CA LEU A 55 -4.26 -0.65 22.04
C LEU A 55 -4.80 0.33 20.98
N PRO A 56 -4.79 1.64 21.23
CA PRO A 56 -5.17 2.66 20.24
C PRO A 56 -4.06 2.89 19.20
N MET A 57 -3.47 1.79 18.72
CA MET A 57 -2.36 1.79 17.78
C MET A 57 -2.75 1.01 16.54
N LYS A 58 -2.50 1.62 15.40
CA LYS A 58 -2.69 0.98 14.10
C LYS A 58 -1.35 0.46 13.60
N SER A 59 -1.38 -0.64 12.85
CA SER A 59 -0.17 -1.13 12.19
C SER A 59 0.24 -0.15 11.10
N PHE A 60 1.53 0.17 11.07
CA PHE A 60 2.10 1.07 10.08
C PHE A 60 2.10 0.44 8.69
N LEU A 61 2.45 -0.85 8.60
CA LEU A 61 2.41 -1.62 7.37
C LEU A 61 0.99 -1.79 6.83
N GLU A 62 0.01 -2.06 7.68
CA GLU A 62 -1.39 -2.15 7.26
C GLU A 62 -1.87 -0.84 6.64
N GLU A 63 -1.59 0.29 7.30
CA GLU A 63 -1.95 1.61 6.79
C GLU A 63 -1.24 1.94 5.47
N ASN A 64 0.02 1.55 5.31
CA ASN A 64 0.76 1.74 4.05
C ASN A 64 0.14 0.92 2.91
N LYS A 65 -0.13 -0.38 3.15
CA LYS A 65 -0.75 -1.28 2.15
C LYS A 65 -2.14 -0.78 1.76
N CYS A 66 -2.98 -0.46 2.75
CA CYS A 66 -4.32 0.08 2.53
C CYS A 66 -4.24 1.42 1.77
N GLY A 67 -3.29 2.28 2.13
CA GLY A 67 -3.05 3.54 1.45
C GLY A 67 -2.71 3.36 -0.03
N LYS A 68 -1.72 2.50 -0.34
CA LYS A 68 -1.30 2.23 -1.72
C LYS A 68 -2.44 1.61 -2.55
N ALA A 69 -3.17 0.63 -2.00
CA ALA A 69 -4.31 0.04 -2.67
C ALA A 69 -5.40 1.09 -2.97
N ARG A 70 -5.75 1.92 -1.98
CA ARG A 70 -6.72 3.00 -2.18
C ARG A 70 -6.28 4.01 -3.24
N LEU A 71 -4.99 4.39 -3.24
CA LEU A 71 -4.44 5.30 -4.24
C LEU A 71 -4.52 4.69 -5.64
N LEU A 72 -4.21 3.40 -5.79
CA LEU A 72 -4.34 2.70 -7.07
C LEU A 72 -5.78 2.71 -7.58
N THR A 73 -6.75 2.36 -6.73
CA THR A 73 -8.18 2.40 -7.10
C THR A 73 -8.62 3.82 -7.47
N MET A 74 -8.22 4.83 -6.68
CA MET A 74 -8.52 6.24 -6.99
C MET A 74 -7.93 6.69 -8.32
N LEU A 75 -6.69 6.28 -8.62
CA LEU A 75 -6.07 6.60 -9.90
C LEU A 75 -6.75 5.84 -11.04
N GLU A 76 -7.13 4.58 -10.84
CA GLU A 76 -7.82 3.74 -11.82
C GLU A 76 -9.19 4.32 -12.23
N GLU A 77 -9.97 4.78 -11.25
CA GLU A 77 -11.28 5.41 -11.46
C GLU A 77 -11.19 6.90 -11.84
N SER A 78 -9.99 7.49 -11.88
CA SER A 78 -9.81 8.92 -12.15
C SER A 78 -10.20 9.31 -13.57
N ASP A 79 -11.02 10.36 -13.68
CA ASP A 79 -11.41 10.98 -14.95
C ASP A 79 -10.42 12.02 -15.48
N ASP A 80 -9.37 12.32 -14.72
CA ASP A 80 -8.37 13.34 -15.08
C ASP A 80 -7.67 12.98 -16.40
N PRO A 81 -7.63 13.89 -17.40
CA PRO A 81 -7.02 13.61 -18.70
C PRO A 81 -5.53 13.27 -18.59
N VAL A 82 -4.79 13.89 -17.68
CA VAL A 82 -3.36 13.61 -17.47
C VAL A 82 -3.15 12.18 -16.97
N VAL A 83 -3.98 11.75 -16.02
CA VAL A 83 -3.93 10.38 -15.47
C VAL A 83 -4.31 9.36 -16.54
N LYS A 84 -5.31 9.65 -17.39
CA LYS A 84 -5.70 8.80 -18.52
C LYS A 84 -4.58 8.65 -19.55
N THR A 85 -3.93 9.74 -19.95
CA THR A 85 -2.80 9.69 -20.90
C THR A 85 -1.62 8.89 -20.35
N ILE A 86 -1.30 9.02 -19.05
CA ILE A 86 -0.22 8.25 -18.42
C ILE A 86 -0.54 6.75 -18.39
N LYS A 87 -1.80 6.36 -18.09
CA LYS A 87 -2.25 4.97 -18.15
C LYS A 87 -2.08 4.40 -19.56
N GLU A 88 -2.61 5.11 -20.56
CA GLU A 88 -2.52 4.69 -21.96
C GLU A 88 -1.06 4.49 -22.40
N GLY A 89 -0.16 5.42 -22.04
CA GLY A 89 1.27 5.31 -22.28
C GLY A 89 1.89 4.02 -21.70
N LYS A 90 1.56 3.69 -20.45
CA LYS A 90 2.08 2.48 -19.78
C LYS A 90 1.64 1.18 -20.48
N TYR A 91 0.39 1.10 -20.92
CA TYR A 91 -0.10 -0.08 -21.66
C TYR A 91 0.47 -0.15 -23.09
N LEU A 92 0.74 1.01 -23.71
CA LEU A 92 1.41 1.08 -25.00
C LEU A 92 2.84 0.56 -24.93
N ASP A 93 3.57 0.82 -23.84
CA ASP A 93 4.92 0.29 -23.66
C ASP A 93 4.92 -1.22 -23.41
N LEU A 94 4.02 -1.72 -22.56
CA LEU A 94 3.85 -3.16 -22.32
C LEU A 94 3.48 -3.92 -23.61
N THR A 95 2.64 -3.35 -24.46
CA THR A 95 2.29 -3.98 -25.74
C THR A 95 3.42 -3.97 -26.76
N LYS A 96 4.36 -3.02 -26.70
CA LYS A 96 5.59 -3.05 -27.51
C LYS A 96 6.51 -4.17 -27.04
N GLU A 97 6.71 -4.32 -25.73
CA GLU A 97 7.51 -5.41 -25.16
C GLU A 97 6.97 -6.79 -25.56
N LEU A 98 5.66 -7.01 -25.40
CA LEU A 98 5.02 -8.27 -25.79
C LEU A 98 5.16 -8.56 -27.28
N LYS A 99 5.07 -7.53 -28.14
CA LYS A 99 5.29 -7.69 -29.59
C LYS A 99 6.75 -8.00 -29.91
N GLN A 100 7.70 -7.46 -29.16
CA GLN A 100 9.12 -7.75 -29.31
C GLN A 100 9.44 -9.21 -28.94
N ASP A 101 8.73 -9.76 -27.96
CA ASP A 101 8.79 -11.18 -27.58
C ASP A 101 8.00 -12.10 -28.53
N GLY A 102 7.38 -11.55 -29.59
CA GLY A 102 6.67 -12.30 -30.63
C GLY A 102 5.18 -12.57 -30.34
N TYR A 103 4.61 -11.95 -29.30
CA TYR A 103 3.19 -12.07 -28.97
C TYR A 103 2.34 -10.99 -29.67
N GLU A 104 1.17 -11.38 -30.16
CA GLU A 104 0.20 -10.42 -30.70
C GLU A 104 -0.62 -9.80 -29.55
N ALA A 105 -0.30 -8.54 -29.20
CA ALA A 105 -0.98 -7.83 -28.12
C ALA A 105 -1.85 -6.68 -28.64
N LYS A 106 -3.11 -6.62 -28.17
CA LYS A 106 -4.09 -5.56 -28.46
C LYS A 106 -4.64 -5.00 -27.15
N VAL A 107 -4.50 -3.70 -26.93
CA VAL A 107 -5.12 -3.03 -25.78
C VAL A 107 -6.63 -2.96 -26.04
N MET A 108 -7.42 -3.52 -25.13
CA MET A 108 -8.88 -3.42 -25.16
C MET A 108 -9.35 -2.77 -23.87
N PRO A 109 -10.27 -1.80 -23.92
CA PRO A 109 -10.95 -1.33 -22.72
C PRO A 109 -11.81 -2.49 -22.20
N VAL A 110 -11.49 -2.99 -21.00
CA VAL A 110 -12.31 -3.98 -20.30
C VAL A 110 -13.15 -3.20 -19.30
N GLU A 111 -14.44 -3.07 -19.56
CA GLU A 111 -15.37 -2.63 -18.53
C GLU A 111 -15.52 -3.76 -17.52
N ILE A 112 -14.82 -3.65 -16.38
CA ILE A 112 -15.07 -4.52 -15.23
C ILE A 112 -16.36 -4.03 -14.60
N GLY A 113 -17.49 -4.54 -15.09
CA GLY A 113 -18.80 -4.28 -14.50
C GLY A 113 -18.83 -4.76 -13.06
N ALA A 114 -18.82 -3.83 -12.11
CA ALA A 114 -19.20 -4.12 -10.74
C ALA A 114 -20.72 -4.37 -10.72
N ARG A 115 -21.11 -5.63 -10.73
CA ARG A 115 -22.45 -6.08 -10.33
C ARG A 115 -22.48 -6.37 -8.84
#